data_AF-A0A3B9JCI8-F1
#
_entry.id   AF-A0A3B9JCI8-F1
#
_cell.length_a   1.000
_cell.length_b   1.000
_cell.length_c   1.000
_cell.angle_alpha   90.00
_cell.angle_beta   90.00
_cell.angle_gamma   90.00
#
_symmetry.space_group_name_H-M   'P 1'
#
loop_
_entity.id
_entity.type
_entity.pdbx_description
1 polymer ?
#
loop_
_entity_poly.entity_id
_entity_poly.type
_entity_poly.pdbx_seq_one_letter_code
_entity_poly.pdbx_strand_id
1 'polypeptide(L)'
;MNPSLDFSTNLSQLLPVTYGLLQTANLTVHPSVVRIVVHGSRGLAGGARPDSDIDLSLIMDLSPESGATELEPLLHSVFETTFNAWQAKIELDLAVIFETRVCALQCFTQTDWHDGLCTIGGLDCFGLYKVQKGFSGLVTNAGIQVKRMYPCLEIWRRVIAR
;
A
#
# COMPACT_ATOMS: atom_id res chain seq x y z
N MET A 1 -2.45 19.06 14.37
CA MET A 1 -1.35 18.83 13.41
C MET A 1 -1.06 17.35 13.41
N ASN A 2 -1.37 16.64 12.33
CA ASN A 2 -0.91 15.25 12.19
C ASN A 2 0.61 15.29 11.99
N PRO A 3 1.38 14.42 12.67
CA PRO A 3 2.81 14.36 12.44
C PRO A 3 3.04 14.00 10.96
N SER A 4 3.95 14.74 10.32
CA SER A 4 4.41 14.41 8.97
C SER A 4 4.97 12.99 8.97
N LEU A 5 4.60 12.17 7.98
CA LEU A 5 5.13 10.83 7.86
C LEU A 5 6.61 10.90 7.52
N ASP A 6 7.43 10.25 8.34
CA ASP A 6 8.85 10.10 8.08
C ASP A 6 9.07 8.97 7.06
N PHE A 7 9.15 9.33 5.79
CA PHE A 7 9.37 8.37 4.71
C PHE A 7 10.80 7.83 4.72
N SER A 8 10.96 6.59 4.27
CA SER A 8 12.25 5.94 4.04
C SER A 8 13.17 6.82 3.19
N THR A 9 14.46 6.87 3.57
CA THR A 9 15.50 7.56 2.80
C THR A 9 15.64 7.02 1.38
N ASN A 10 15.30 5.75 1.15
CA ASN A 10 15.32 5.16 -0.19
C ASN A 10 14.31 5.85 -1.12
N LEU A 11 13.17 6.34 -0.60
CA LEU A 11 12.17 7.02 -1.42
C LEU A 11 12.74 8.32 -2.01
N SER A 12 13.39 9.15 -1.20
CA SER A 12 13.96 10.42 -1.67
C SER A 12 15.18 10.22 -2.58
N GLN A 13 15.95 9.15 -2.38
CA GLN A 13 17.10 8.80 -3.21
C GLN A 13 16.71 8.21 -4.57
N LEU A 14 15.75 7.28 -4.59
CA LEU A 14 15.39 6.54 -5.80
C LEU A 14 14.28 7.23 -6.61
N LEU A 15 13.33 7.91 -5.93
CA LEU A 15 12.15 8.49 -6.55
C LEU A 15 11.91 9.93 -6.02
N PRO A 16 12.84 10.88 -6.25
CA PRO A 16 12.78 12.22 -5.67
C PRO A 16 11.51 13.01 -6.05
N VAL A 17 10.99 12.80 -7.27
CA VAL A 17 9.75 13.44 -7.72
C VAL A 17 8.54 12.89 -6.95
N THR A 18 8.45 11.57 -6.80
CA THR A 18 7.39 10.90 -6.03
C THR A 18 7.47 11.29 -4.55
N TYR A 19 8.68 11.39 -3.99
CA TYR A 19 8.90 11.90 -2.64
C TYR A 19 8.34 13.31 -2.45
N GLY A 20 8.70 14.26 -3.32
CA GLY A 20 8.22 15.63 -3.24
C GLY A 20 6.68 15.72 -3.35
N LEU A 21 6.09 14.91 -4.24
CA LEU A 21 4.64 14.81 -4.35
C LEU A 21 4.00 14.34 -3.04
N LEU A 22 4.48 13.24 -2.48
CA LEU A 22 3.95 12.68 -1.22
C LEU A 22 4.07 13.65 -0.04
N GLN A 23 5.14 14.45 0.03
CA GLN A 23 5.28 15.50 1.03
C GLN A 23 4.23 16.60 0.88
N THR A 24 3.95 17.03 -0.36
CA THR A 24 2.94 18.08 -0.62
C THR A 24 1.51 17.58 -0.58
N ALA A 25 1.30 16.27 -0.76
CA ALA A 25 -0.02 15.65 -0.84
C ALA A 25 -0.74 15.49 0.51
N ASN A 26 -0.07 15.82 1.62
CA ASN A 26 -0.59 15.63 2.98
C ASN A 26 -1.02 14.16 3.26
N LEU A 27 -0.19 13.19 2.82
CA LEU A 27 -0.48 11.78 3.05
C LEU A 27 -0.68 11.52 4.56
N THR A 28 -1.92 11.15 4.92
CA THR A 28 -2.31 10.79 6.29
C THR A 28 -2.65 9.32 6.30
N VAL A 29 -2.18 8.56 7.29
CA VAL A 29 -2.49 7.12 7.40
C VAL A 29 -3.26 6.80 8.65
N HIS A 30 -4.17 5.83 8.52
CA HIS A 30 -4.91 5.28 9.65
C HIS A 30 -3.96 4.55 10.61
N PRO A 31 -4.18 4.59 11.94
CA PRO A 31 -3.30 3.94 12.92
C PRO A 31 -3.05 2.45 12.67
N SER A 32 -4.00 1.73 12.07
CA SER A 32 -3.86 0.29 11.76
C SER A 32 -2.89 -0.02 10.61
N VAL A 33 -2.47 0.98 9.83
CA VAL A 33 -1.49 0.79 8.76
C VAL A 33 -0.10 0.63 9.39
N VAL A 34 0.59 -0.43 8.99
CA VAL A 34 1.95 -0.73 9.48
C VAL A 34 3.02 -0.44 8.43
N ARG A 35 2.68 -0.49 7.14
CA ARG A 35 3.59 -0.20 6.04
C ARG A 35 2.86 0.47 4.88
N ILE A 36 3.59 1.29 4.12
CA ILE A 36 3.13 1.84 2.85
C ILE A 36 4.12 1.40 1.77
N VAL A 37 3.60 0.89 0.67
CA VAL A 37 4.38 0.46 -0.49
C VAL A 37 3.92 1.24 -1.72
N VAL A 38 4.86 1.78 -2.47
CA VAL A 38 4.62 2.37 -3.80
C VAL A 38 5.02 1.37 -4.88
N HIS A 39 4.25 1.34 -5.96
CA HIS A 39 4.53 0.57 -7.17
C HIS A 39 4.04 1.34 -8.41
N GLY A 40 3.99 0.69 -9.57
CA GLY A 40 3.53 1.31 -10.80
C GLY A 40 4.47 2.38 -11.35
N SER A 41 3.95 3.25 -12.21
CA SER A 41 4.77 4.17 -13.04
C SER A 41 5.52 5.24 -12.23
N ARG A 42 4.95 5.66 -11.09
CA ARG A 42 5.59 6.57 -10.13
C ARG A 42 6.44 5.85 -9.08
N GLY A 43 6.39 4.51 -9.08
CA GLY A 43 7.32 3.65 -8.36
C GLY A 43 8.57 3.37 -9.18
N LEU A 44 9.25 2.26 -8.84
CA LEU A 44 10.50 1.85 -9.49
C LEU A 44 10.31 1.36 -10.93
N ALA A 45 9.07 1.10 -11.38
CA ALA A 45 8.81 0.74 -12.78
C ALA A 45 9.12 1.91 -13.74
N GLY A 46 9.00 3.14 -13.23
CA GLY A 46 9.26 4.36 -13.98
C GLY A 46 8.26 4.62 -15.12
N GLY A 47 8.59 5.61 -15.95
CA GLY A 47 7.74 6.01 -17.09
C GLY A 47 6.53 6.86 -16.72
N ALA A 48 6.46 7.39 -15.50
CA ALA A 48 5.42 8.33 -15.11
C ALA A 48 5.44 9.60 -15.97
N ARG A 49 4.26 9.97 -16.47
CA ARG A 49 3.98 11.30 -17.01
C ARG A 49 3.64 12.27 -15.88
N PRO A 50 3.63 13.60 -16.13
CA PRO A 50 3.27 14.58 -15.10
C PRO A 50 1.89 14.33 -14.47
N ASP A 51 0.95 13.80 -15.25
CA ASP A 51 -0.44 13.50 -14.87
C ASP A 51 -0.66 12.03 -14.46
N SER A 52 0.38 11.18 -14.48
CA SER A 52 0.24 9.79 -14.04
C SER A 52 -0.24 9.72 -12.60
N ASP A 53 -1.06 8.71 -12.33
CA ASP A 53 -1.57 8.40 -11.01
C ASP A 53 -0.44 7.85 -10.13
N ILE A 54 -0.67 7.81 -8.81
CA ILE A 54 0.22 7.14 -7.87
C ILE A 54 -0.47 5.92 -7.27
N ASP A 55 0.17 4.76 -7.42
CA ASP A 55 -0.31 3.51 -6.85
C ASP A 55 0.28 3.29 -5.45
N LEU A 56 -0.57 3.27 -4.42
CA LEU A 56 -0.17 3.00 -3.04
C LEU A 56 -0.88 1.77 -2.48
N SER A 57 -0.11 0.92 -1.81
CA SER A 57 -0.61 -0.18 -1.00
C SER A 57 -0.41 0.14 0.49
N LEU A 58 -1.53 0.28 1.22
CA LEU A 58 -1.55 0.44 2.67
C LEU A 58 -1.62 -0.93 3.32
N ILE A 59 -0.51 -1.43 3.84
CA ILE A 59 -0.48 -2.75 4.46
C ILE A 59 -0.86 -2.62 5.94
N MET A 60 -1.87 -3.39 6.33
CA MET A 60 -2.31 -3.54 7.71
C MET A 60 -1.77 -4.81 8.33
N ASP A 61 -1.61 -4.76 9.65
CA ASP A 61 -1.42 -5.95 10.47
C ASP A 61 -2.74 -6.19 11.21
N LEU A 62 -3.48 -7.20 10.77
CA LEU A 62 -4.74 -7.57 11.42
C LEU A 62 -4.43 -8.58 12.52
N SER A 63 -5.00 -8.35 13.70
CA SER A 63 -4.98 -9.37 14.73
C SER A 63 -5.72 -10.60 14.21
N PRO A 64 -5.23 -11.83 14.46
CA PRO A 64 -5.97 -13.07 14.17
C PRO A 64 -7.36 -13.11 14.83
N GLU A 65 -7.58 -12.27 15.84
CA GLU A 65 -8.83 -12.15 16.60
C GLU A 65 -9.85 -11.21 15.95
N SER A 66 -9.47 -10.45 14.92
CA SER A 66 -10.38 -9.56 14.19
C SER A 66 -11.39 -10.41 13.40
N GLY A 67 -12.62 -10.52 13.92
CA GLY A 67 -13.69 -11.28 13.29
C GLY A 67 -14.08 -10.73 11.90
N ALA A 68 -14.58 -11.61 11.04
CA ALA A 68 -14.94 -11.26 9.65
C ALA A 68 -15.98 -10.14 9.53
N THR A 69 -16.83 -9.94 10.55
CA THR A 69 -17.93 -8.95 10.54
C THR A 69 -17.43 -7.51 10.66
N GLU A 70 -16.25 -7.27 11.25
CA GLU A 70 -15.71 -5.91 11.45
C GLU A 70 -14.61 -5.55 10.45
N LEU A 71 -14.17 -6.52 9.65
CA LEU A 71 -13.03 -6.33 8.76
C LEU A 71 -13.31 -5.31 7.65
N GLU A 72 -14.40 -5.45 6.91
CA GLU A 72 -14.70 -4.55 5.79
C GLU A 72 -14.95 -3.09 6.22
N PRO A 73 -15.73 -2.81 7.29
CA PRO A 73 -15.82 -1.44 7.84
C PRO A 73 -14.47 -0.85 8.25
N LEU A 74 -13.58 -1.65 8.86
CA LEU A 74 -12.24 -1.20 9.23
C LEU A 74 -11.39 -0.88 7.99
N LEU A 75 -11.39 -1.76 6.98
CA LEU A 75 -10.66 -1.56 5.74
C LEU A 75 -11.16 -0.32 4.99
N HIS A 76 -12.48 -0.09 4.99
CA HIS A 76 -13.09 1.12 4.43
C HIS A 76 -12.62 2.37 5.17
N SER A 77 -12.63 2.37 6.50
CA SER A 77 -12.16 3.51 7.31
C SER A 77 -10.67 3.81 7.08
N VAL A 78 -9.84 2.78 6.90
CA VAL A 78 -8.42 2.93 6.57
C VAL A 78 -8.23 3.58 5.20
N PHE A 79 -9.01 3.13 4.21
CA PHE A 79 -9.03 3.73 2.88
C PHE A 79 -9.41 5.21 2.94
N GLU A 80 -10.57 5.52 3.54
CA GLU A 80 -11.10 6.89 3.64
C GLU A 80 -10.15 7.84 4.36
N THR A 81 -9.48 7.38 5.42
CA THR A 81 -8.51 8.20 6.16
C THR A 81 -7.42 8.76 5.25
N THR A 82 -6.91 7.92 4.35
CA THR A 82 -5.82 8.32 3.44
C THR A 82 -6.36 9.06 2.23
N PHE A 83 -7.45 8.56 1.66
CA PHE A 83 -8.05 9.11 0.45
C PHE A 83 -8.61 10.52 0.67
N ASN A 84 -9.37 10.75 1.75
CA ASN A 84 -9.98 12.05 2.04
C ASN A 84 -8.95 13.12 2.46
N ALA A 85 -7.78 12.69 2.93
CA ALA A 85 -6.69 13.59 3.31
C ALA A 85 -5.78 13.97 2.13
N TRP A 86 -5.91 13.30 0.98
CA TRP A 86 -5.08 13.50 -0.20
C TRP A 86 -5.32 14.88 -0.83
N GLN A 87 -4.26 15.66 -0.98
CA GLN A 87 -4.31 17.03 -1.53
C GLN A 87 -3.52 17.23 -2.82
N ALA A 88 -2.94 16.17 -3.39
CA ALA A 88 -2.24 16.31 -4.66
C ALA A 88 -3.21 16.46 -5.83
N LYS A 89 -2.74 17.07 -6.92
CA LYS A 89 -3.51 17.22 -8.17
C LYS A 89 -3.60 15.92 -8.99
N ILE A 90 -2.74 14.96 -8.72
CA ILE A 90 -2.74 13.66 -9.40
C ILE A 90 -3.66 12.69 -8.67
N GLU A 91 -4.23 11.73 -9.39
CA GLU A 91 -5.08 10.72 -8.76
C GLU A 91 -4.26 9.78 -7.89
N LEU A 92 -4.89 9.30 -6.82
CA LEU A 92 -4.35 8.33 -5.89
C LEU A 92 -5.09 7.00 -6.10
N ASP A 93 -4.39 6.01 -6.66
CA ASP A 93 -4.86 4.64 -6.77
C ASP A 93 -4.47 3.89 -5.49
N LEU A 94 -5.43 3.75 -4.58
CA LEU A 94 -5.20 3.21 -3.25
C LEU A 94 -5.78 1.80 -3.09
N ALA A 95 -4.98 0.91 -2.50
CA ALA A 95 -5.45 -0.39 -2.02
C ALA A 95 -5.04 -0.60 -0.56
N VAL A 96 -5.99 -1.03 0.27
CA VAL A 96 -5.70 -1.46 1.65
C VAL A 96 -5.47 -2.96 1.61
N ILE A 97 -4.29 -3.40 2.05
CA ILE A 97 -3.81 -4.77 1.93
C ILE A 97 -3.74 -5.41 3.32
N PHE A 98 -4.17 -6.67 3.43
CA PHE A 98 -4.06 -7.44 4.66
C PHE A 98 -3.69 -8.91 4.39
N GLU A 99 -3.18 -9.57 5.42
CA GLU A 99 -2.80 -10.98 5.35
C GLU A 99 -4.02 -11.89 5.36
N THR A 100 -4.10 -12.79 4.37
CA THR A 100 -4.99 -13.95 4.40
C THR A 100 -4.30 -15.19 4.96
N ARG A 101 -2.98 -15.12 5.15
CA ARG A 101 -2.11 -16.17 5.68
C ARG A 101 -0.97 -15.52 6.45
N VAL A 102 -0.53 -16.16 7.54
CA VAL A 102 0.59 -15.70 8.37
C VAL A 102 1.90 -15.76 7.58
N CYS A 103 2.27 -14.67 6.91
CA CYS A 103 3.49 -14.57 6.10
C CYS A 103 4.16 -13.19 6.16
N ALA A 104 3.66 -12.28 6.99
CA ALA A 104 4.18 -10.92 7.16
C ALA A 104 4.17 -10.08 5.86
N LEU A 105 3.54 -10.54 4.77
CA LEU A 105 3.58 -9.92 3.42
C LEU A 105 4.98 -9.45 3.01
N GLN A 106 6.01 -10.25 3.30
CA GLN A 106 7.40 -9.90 2.97
C GLN A 106 7.61 -9.71 1.45
N CYS A 107 6.77 -10.36 0.64
CA CYS A 107 6.73 -10.17 -0.81
C CYS A 107 6.27 -8.77 -1.26
N PHE A 108 5.90 -7.85 -0.35
CA PHE A 108 5.65 -6.45 -0.69
C PHE A 108 6.83 -5.51 -0.35
N THR A 109 7.85 -6.01 0.35
CA THR A 109 8.95 -5.18 0.86
C THR A 109 10.23 -5.30 0.03
N GLN A 110 10.17 -5.95 -1.12
CA GLN A 110 11.32 -6.21 -2.00
C GLN A 110 11.16 -5.45 -3.31
N THR A 111 12.28 -5.05 -3.90
CA THR A 111 12.30 -4.39 -5.21
C THR A 111 12.10 -5.37 -6.36
N ASP A 112 12.51 -6.63 -6.17
CA ASP A 112 12.53 -7.66 -7.20
C ASP A 112 11.89 -8.96 -6.71
N TRP A 113 11.09 -9.59 -7.59
CA TRP A 113 10.43 -10.84 -7.26
C TRP A 113 11.43 -12.00 -7.25
N HIS A 114 11.31 -12.83 -6.22
CA HIS A 114 12.00 -14.11 -6.13
C HIS A 114 11.02 -15.14 -5.58
N ASP A 115 11.01 -16.35 -6.13
CA ASP A 115 10.04 -17.38 -5.76
C ASP A 115 10.11 -17.78 -4.27
N GLY A 116 11.26 -17.57 -3.62
CA GLY A 116 11.43 -17.79 -2.18
C GLY A 116 10.69 -16.78 -1.27
N LEU A 117 10.17 -15.67 -1.81
CA LEU A 117 9.48 -14.64 -1.01
C LEU A 117 8.05 -15.03 -0.62
N CYS A 118 7.45 -15.98 -1.34
CA CYS A 118 6.09 -16.44 -1.07
C CYS A 118 5.99 -17.93 -1.36
N THR A 119 5.71 -18.72 -0.32
CA THR A 119 5.65 -20.19 -0.42
C THR A 119 4.54 -20.71 -1.35
N ILE A 120 3.57 -19.86 -1.70
CA ILE A 120 2.48 -20.17 -2.64
C ILE A 120 2.63 -19.47 -3.99
N GLY A 121 3.81 -18.91 -4.29
CA GLY A 121 4.10 -18.29 -5.59
C GLY A 121 3.44 -16.93 -5.83
N GLY A 122 2.97 -16.26 -4.78
CA GLY A 122 2.41 -14.90 -4.85
C GLY A 122 1.01 -14.80 -5.45
N LEU A 123 0.32 -15.91 -5.67
CA LEU A 123 -1.08 -15.94 -6.10
C LEU A 123 -2.01 -15.90 -4.89
N ASP A 124 -2.87 -14.88 -4.82
CA ASP A 124 -3.89 -14.70 -3.76
C ASP A 124 -3.33 -14.84 -2.33
N CYS A 125 -2.08 -14.42 -2.10
CA CYS A 125 -1.42 -14.50 -0.80
C CYS A 125 -1.81 -13.36 0.17
N PHE A 126 -2.74 -12.49 -0.25
CA PHE A 126 -3.25 -11.35 0.50
C PHE A 126 -4.71 -11.09 0.11
N GLY A 127 -5.41 -10.37 0.96
CA GLY A 127 -6.70 -9.76 0.64
C GLY A 127 -6.54 -8.26 0.49
N LEU A 128 -7.45 -7.62 -0.24
CA LEU A 128 -7.44 -6.18 -0.37
C LEU A 128 -8.83 -5.56 -0.29
N TYR A 129 -8.87 -4.30 0.11
CA TYR A 129 -10.01 -3.41 -0.10
C TYR A 129 -9.59 -2.31 -1.07
N LYS A 130 -10.45 -2.02 -2.05
CA LYS A 130 -10.21 -0.94 -3.01
C LYS A 130 -11.51 -0.29 -3.43
N VAL A 131 -11.39 0.96 -3.85
CA VAL A 131 -12.44 1.71 -4.52
C VAL A 131 -11.94 2.07 -5.90
N GLN A 132 -12.56 1.53 -6.96
CA GLN A 132 -12.19 1.86 -8.34
C GLN A 132 -13.36 1.62 -9.30
N LYS A 133 -13.64 2.58 -10.19
CA LYS A 133 -14.59 2.44 -11.32
C LYS A 133 -15.96 1.87 -10.91
N GLY A 134 -16.56 2.40 -9.84
CA GLY A 134 -17.87 1.96 -9.34
C GLY A 134 -17.86 0.69 -8.50
N PHE A 135 -16.70 0.06 -8.30
CA PHE A 135 -16.51 -0.98 -7.30
C PHE A 135 -15.97 -0.37 -6.00
N SER A 136 -16.53 -0.80 -4.87
CA SER A 136 -16.05 -0.51 -3.52
C SER A 136 -16.29 -1.75 -2.69
N GLY A 137 -15.22 -2.38 -2.19
CA GLY A 137 -15.39 -3.55 -1.35
C GLY A 137 -14.16 -4.41 -1.17
N LEU A 138 -14.36 -5.46 -0.37
CA LEU A 138 -13.39 -6.52 -0.12
C LEU A 138 -13.16 -7.40 -1.36
N VAL A 139 -11.89 -7.71 -1.64
CA VAL A 139 -11.45 -8.61 -2.70
C VAL A 139 -10.53 -9.67 -2.10
N THR A 140 -10.92 -10.93 -2.23
CA THR A 140 -10.12 -12.11 -1.86
C THR A 140 -10.24 -13.18 -2.95
N ASN A 141 -9.21 -14.01 -3.13
CA ASN A 141 -9.21 -15.13 -4.08
C ASN A 141 -9.57 -14.73 -5.53
N ALA A 142 -9.06 -13.59 -6.01
CA ALA A 142 -9.38 -13.03 -7.32
C ALA A 142 -8.33 -13.36 -8.40
N GLY A 143 -7.40 -14.27 -8.11
CA GLY A 143 -6.29 -14.61 -8.98
C GLY A 143 -5.19 -13.53 -9.03
N ILE A 144 -5.09 -12.70 -7.99
CA ILE A 144 -4.14 -11.58 -7.95
C ILE A 144 -2.73 -12.13 -7.75
N GLN A 145 -1.81 -11.69 -8.60
CA GLN A 145 -0.42 -12.13 -8.58
C GLN A 145 0.49 -10.98 -8.12
N VAL A 146 1.05 -11.07 -6.91
CA VAL A 146 1.95 -10.03 -6.36
C VAL A 146 3.11 -9.77 -7.31
N LYS A 147 3.66 -10.80 -7.96
CA LYS A 147 4.77 -10.66 -8.94
C LYS A 147 4.48 -9.67 -10.09
N ARG A 148 3.20 -9.40 -10.40
CA ARG A 148 2.80 -8.42 -11.43
C ARG A 148 2.77 -6.98 -10.92
N MET A 149 2.85 -6.77 -9.61
CA MET A 149 2.95 -5.45 -8.98
C MET A 149 4.39 -4.95 -8.91
N TYR A 150 5.37 -5.85 -9.07
CA TYR A 150 6.78 -5.49 -9.02
C TYR A 150 7.18 -4.57 -10.18
N PRO A 151 8.17 -3.68 -9.95
CA PRO A 151 8.94 -3.51 -8.71
C PRO A 151 8.18 -2.75 -7.60
N CYS A 152 8.35 -3.19 -6.36
CA CYS A 152 7.75 -2.59 -5.17
C CYS A 152 8.80 -1.82 -4.36
N LEU A 153 8.40 -0.73 -3.70
CA LEU A 153 9.26 0.00 -2.77
C LEU A 153 8.49 0.29 -1.48
N GLU A 154 8.96 -0.24 -0.35
CA GLU A 154 8.48 0.18 0.98
C GLU A 154 8.96 1.60 1.27
N ILE A 155 8.00 2.53 1.40
CA ILE A 155 8.29 3.96 1.56
C ILE A 155 8.05 4.45 2.97
N TRP A 156 7.31 3.69 3.79
CA TRP A 156 7.06 4.03 5.18
C TRP A 156 6.77 2.76 5.98
N ARG A 157 7.17 2.77 7.24
CA ARG A 157 6.83 1.75 8.22
C ARG A 157 6.56 2.39 9.56
N ARG A 158 5.52 1.92 10.26
CA ARG A 158 5.21 2.35 11.62
C ARG A 158 6.36 1.95 12.55
N VAL A 159 6.95 2.93 13.23
CA VAL A 159 7.92 2.68 14.29
C VAL A 159 7.18 2.05 15.46
N ILE A 160 7.51 0.80 15.78
CA ILE A 160 7.06 0.18 17.03
C ILE A 160 8.11 0.57 18.08
N ALA A 161 7.76 1.50 18.97
CA ALA A 161 8.58 1.75 20.14
C ALA A 161 8.67 0.45 20.94
N ARG A 162 9.91 -0.03 21.15
CA ARG A 162 10.20 -1.11 22.09
C ARG A 162 10.28 -0.57 23.50
#